data_AF-A0A0R1ZKI7-F1
#
_entry.id   AF-A0A0R1ZKI7-F1
#
_cell.length_a   1.000
_cell.length_b   1.000
_cell.length_c   1.000
_cell.angle_alpha   90.00
_cell.angle_beta   90.00
_cell.angle_gamma   90.00
#
_symmetry.space_group_name_H-M   'P 1'
#
loop_
_entity.id
_entity.type
_entity.pdbx_description
1 polymer ?
#
loop_
_entity_poly.entity_id
_entity_poly.type
_entity_poly.pdbx_seq_one_letter_code
_entity_poly.pdbx_strand_id
1 'polypeptide(L)'
;MTVDTIKFNYTEVPIISVGGYFFFAVFYPLYRLCKNLKIVCHSCTSGWRGDKYTKYVELFIDQALRRREAGVNMLENEIGPIFRELRVRKGISMHDAANGVASLQFLSQFERGETRIGFARLSELLDNIHVSMEELMAVRQLDTTNWLDWWAFALDYAQRTGKTTLLQQVEYPPRFATVVRAINRTAGLGPGATRRNLTRLEKVTLVNTITRSKRYGVFVNILISYTAIALPAAVRRHILTAMMQQTWWDEVPYLRAGTTYTAMWSLAETEVYMGNYIKAGQIVSRIRERLAPSDLFERLGIMALEAEIMFARGNTLSAEVERRKIMGTLAALDDQGEVSRYAHRLEQVWHELGEKL
;
A
#
# COMPACT_ATOMS: atom_id res chain seq x y z
N MET A 1 9.56 -56.29 -9.05
CA MET A 1 9.86 -55.00 -9.69
C MET A 1 10.92 -54.30 -8.87
N THR A 2 12.13 -54.22 -9.43
CA THR A 2 13.31 -53.56 -8.88
C THR A 2 13.08 -52.06 -8.77
N VAL A 3 13.36 -51.47 -7.61
CA VAL A 3 13.40 -50.02 -7.41
C VAL A 3 14.86 -49.61 -7.42
N ASP A 4 15.26 -48.91 -8.49
CA ASP A 4 16.61 -48.40 -8.66
C ASP A 4 16.97 -47.38 -7.57
N THR A 5 18.13 -47.59 -6.96
CA THR A 5 18.70 -46.69 -5.96
C THR A 5 19.46 -45.58 -6.67
N ILE A 6 18.89 -44.39 -6.77
CA ILE A 6 19.62 -43.21 -7.25
C ILE A 6 20.53 -42.71 -6.12
N LYS A 7 21.84 -42.96 -6.22
CA LYS A 7 22.87 -42.34 -5.37
C LYS A 7 23.30 -41.00 -5.99
N PHE A 8 23.06 -39.90 -5.29
CA PHE A 8 23.70 -38.61 -5.59
C PHE A 8 24.97 -38.46 -4.74
N ASN A 9 26.14 -38.44 -5.40
CA ASN A 9 27.42 -38.06 -4.78
C ASN A 9 27.51 -36.53 -4.77
N TYR A 10 27.45 -35.91 -3.59
CA TYR A 10 27.84 -34.52 -3.37
C TYR A 10 29.21 -34.50 -2.70
N THR A 11 30.27 -34.65 -3.49
CA THR A 11 31.63 -34.28 -3.07
C THR A 11 31.96 -32.94 -3.72
N GLU A 12 32.36 -31.99 -2.86
CA GLU A 12 32.99 -30.70 -3.16
C GLU A 12 32.07 -29.52 -3.53
N VAL A 13 31.53 -28.86 -2.48
CA VAL A 13 31.29 -27.41 -2.50
C VAL A 13 31.86 -26.82 -1.20
N PRO A 14 32.67 -25.75 -1.24
CA PRO A 14 33.35 -25.23 -0.05
C PRO A 14 32.35 -24.63 0.95
N ILE A 15 32.52 -24.96 2.22
CA ILE A 15 31.75 -24.41 3.33
C ILE A 15 32.21 -22.97 3.55
N ILE A 16 31.41 -21.98 3.10
CA ILE A 16 31.50 -20.60 3.58
C ILE A 16 30.38 -20.41 4.60
N SER A 17 30.76 -20.26 5.88
CA SER A 17 29.82 -20.05 6.97
C SER A 17 29.15 -18.67 6.84
N VAL A 18 27.90 -18.64 6.42
CA VAL A 18 27.00 -17.51 6.61
C VAL A 18 25.70 -18.06 7.21
N GLY A 19 25.41 -17.64 8.44
CA GLY A 19 24.32 -18.16 9.25
C GLY A 19 22.95 -18.17 8.55
N GLY A 20 22.18 -19.22 8.84
CA GLY A 20 20.72 -19.30 8.70
C GLY A 20 20.16 -19.52 7.29
N TYR A 21 20.74 -18.96 6.25
CA TYR A 21 20.09 -18.96 4.93
C TYR A 21 20.34 -20.22 4.09
N PHE A 22 21.47 -20.90 4.28
CA PHE A 22 21.81 -22.09 3.47
C PHE A 22 20.93 -23.31 3.80
N PHE A 23 20.46 -23.42 5.05
CA PHE A 23 19.64 -24.56 5.49
C PHE A 23 18.25 -24.59 4.84
N PHE A 24 17.68 -23.42 4.53
CA PHE A 24 16.34 -23.31 3.95
C PHE A 24 16.26 -23.73 2.48
N ALA A 25 17.32 -23.53 1.69
CA ALA A 25 17.27 -23.78 0.24
C ALA A 25 17.35 -25.28 -0.11
N VAL A 26 18.08 -26.07 0.68
CA VAL A 26 18.37 -27.47 0.36
C VAL A 26 17.39 -28.44 1.05
N PHE A 27 16.99 -28.16 2.30
CA PHE A 27 16.16 -29.10 3.07
C PHE A 27 14.66 -28.90 2.91
N TYR A 28 14.20 -27.70 2.51
CA TYR A 28 12.77 -27.40 2.34
C TYR A 28 12.07 -28.21 1.23
N PRO A 29 12.69 -28.43 0.04
CA PRO A 29 12.10 -29.29 -0.98
C PRO A 29 12.01 -30.76 -0.53
N LEU A 30 13.05 -31.26 0.15
CA LEU A 30 13.10 -32.62 0.68
C LEU A 30 12.05 -32.87 1.76
N TYR A 31 11.90 -31.93 2.71
CA TYR A 31 10.87 -32.02 3.76
C TYR A 31 9.45 -32.06 3.17
N ARG A 32 9.17 -31.23 2.15
CA ARG A 32 7.87 -31.20 1.47
C ARG A 32 7.58 -32.49 0.71
N LEU A 33 8.61 -33.10 0.09
CA LEU A 33 8.48 -34.39 -0.58
C LEU A 33 8.20 -35.52 0.43
N CYS A 34 8.95 -35.57 1.54
CA CYS A 34 8.78 -36.60 2.56
C CYS A 34 7.42 -36.52 3.27
N LYS A 35 6.91 -35.31 3.56
CA LYS A 35 5.61 -35.09 4.19
C LYS A 35 4.45 -35.49 3.27
N ASN A 36 4.52 -35.15 1.98
CA ASN A 36 3.47 -35.49 1.02
C ASN A 36 3.44 -36.98 0.67
N LEU A 37 4.58 -37.68 0.75
CA LEU A 37 4.70 -39.11 0.44
C LEU A 37 4.57 -40.02 1.66
N LYS A 38 4.41 -39.49 2.88
CA LYS A 38 4.44 -40.24 4.16
C LYS A 38 5.67 -41.15 4.33
N ILE A 39 6.82 -40.74 3.80
CA ILE A 39 8.07 -41.51 3.89
C ILE A 39 8.89 -41.02 5.08
N VAL A 40 9.28 -41.94 5.97
CA VAL A 40 10.21 -41.64 7.07
C VAL A 40 11.63 -41.62 6.53
N CYS A 41 12.23 -40.42 6.44
CA CYS A 41 13.59 -40.24 5.95
C CYS A 41 14.59 -40.24 7.13
N HIS A 42 15.45 -41.27 7.22
CA HIS A 42 16.45 -41.41 8.30
C HIS A 42 17.57 -40.36 8.27
N SER A 43 17.79 -39.65 7.15
CA SER A 43 18.76 -38.55 7.05
C SER A 43 18.23 -37.20 7.56
N CYS A 44 16.92 -37.05 7.76
CA CYS A 44 16.32 -35.84 8.33
C CYS A 44 16.35 -35.82 9.87
N THR A 45 16.51 -36.98 10.52
CA THR A 45 16.41 -37.12 11.98
C THR A 45 17.75 -37.23 12.70
N SER A 46 18.86 -37.45 11.99
CA SER A 46 20.17 -37.71 12.62
C SER A 46 20.89 -36.47 13.19
N GLY A 47 20.39 -35.26 12.95
CA GLY A 47 20.95 -34.01 13.51
C GLY A 47 20.14 -33.37 14.64
N TRP A 48 18.92 -33.83 14.91
CA TRP A 48 18.00 -33.15 15.83
C TRP A 48 17.96 -33.84 17.20
N ARG A 49 19.03 -33.68 17.99
CA ARG A 49 18.95 -33.96 19.43
C ARG A 49 18.38 -32.75 20.16
N GLY A 50 17.08 -32.76 20.42
CA GLY A 50 16.44 -31.90 21.40
C GLY A 50 14.99 -31.55 21.04
N ASP A 51 14.04 -32.24 21.67
CA ASP A 51 12.59 -32.03 21.57
C ASP A 51 12.13 -30.57 21.79
N LYS A 52 12.99 -29.73 22.38
CA LYS A 52 12.70 -28.30 22.56
C LYS A 52 12.82 -27.51 21.26
N TYR A 53 13.74 -27.82 20.36
CA TYR A 53 13.93 -27.05 19.11
C TYR A 53 12.95 -27.43 18.00
N THR A 54 12.47 -28.68 17.97
CA THR A 54 11.48 -29.14 17.00
C THR A 54 10.16 -28.38 17.16
N LYS A 55 9.74 -28.12 18.40
CA LYS A 55 8.51 -27.38 18.69
C LYS A 55 8.61 -25.89 18.31
N TYR A 56 9.77 -25.26 18.51
CA TYR A 56 10.00 -23.87 18.09
C TYR A 56 10.07 -23.74 16.57
N VAL A 57 10.70 -24.69 15.88
CA VAL A 57 10.84 -24.67 14.42
C VAL A 57 9.53 -25.03 13.74
N GLU A 58 8.75 -25.95 14.30
CA GLU A 58 7.38 -26.20 13.85
C GLU A 58 6.48 -24.98 14.09
N LEU A 59 6.56 -24.30 15.24
CA LEU A 59 5.83 -23.04 15.45
C LEU A 59 6.24 -21.95 14.47
N PHE A 60 7.54 -21.84 14.17
CA PHE A 60 8.07 -20.81 13.29
C PHE A 60 7.74 -21.10 11.82
N ILE A 61 7.77 -22.37 11.41
CA ILE A 61 7.36 -22.82 10.07
C ILE A 61 5.85 -22.70 9.92
N ASP A 62 5.06 -23.05 10.94
CA ASP A 62 3.61 -22.92 10.91
C ASP A 62 3.18 -21.44 10.90
N GLN A 63 3.87 -20.57 11.64
CA GLN A 63 3.71 -19.11 11.54
C GLN A 63 4.19 -18.56 10.19
N ALA A 64 5.29 -19.07 9.63
CA ALA A 64 5.79 -18.64 8.32
C ALA A 64 4.93 -19.14 7.15
N LEU A 65 4.31 -20.32 7.28
CA LEU A 65 3.34 -20.88 6.35
C LEU A 65 2.02 -20.13 6.45
N ARG A 66 1.53 -19.84 7.67
CA ARG A 66 0.43 -18.89 7.88
C ARG A 66 0.75 -17.53 7.27
N ARG A 67 1.97 -17.00 7.39
CA ARG A 67 2.39 -15.72 6.76
C ARG A 67 2.50 -15.79 5.22
N ARG A 68 2.72 -16.97 4.63
CA ARG A 68 2.78 -17.17 3.17
C ARG A 68 1.41 -17.44 2.56
N GLU A 69 0.52 -18.11 3.29
CA GLU A 69 -0.89 -18.30 2.91
C GLU A 69 -1.72 -17.04 3.24
N ALA A 70 -1.36 -16.29 4.28
CA ALA A 70 -1.86 -14.96 4.62
C ALA A 70 -1.14 -13.83 3.87
N GLY A 71 -0.73 -14.07 2.62
CA GLY A 71 -0.45 -13.01 1.65
C GLY A 71 -1.70 -12.20 1.24
N VAL A 72 -2.78 -12.29 2.03
CA VAL A 72 -4.06 -11.62 1.86
C VAL A 72 -4.29 -10.78 3.11
N ASN A 73 -4.19 -9.46 2.96
CA ASN A 73 -4.88 -8.40 3.72
C ASN A 73 -5.34 -8.75 5.15
N MET A 74 -4.41 -8.93 6.10
CA MET A 74 -4.78 -9.14 7.51
C MET A 74 -5.56 -7.95 8.08
N LEU A 75 -5.21 -6.72 7.71
CA LEU A 75 -5.90 -5.51 8.18
C LEU A 75 -7.35 -5.43 7.70
N GLU A 76 -7.63 -5.71 6.41
CA GLU A 76 -9.00 -5.60 5.85
C GLU A 76 -9.97 -6.56 6.52
N ASN A 77 -9.52 -7.80 6.78
CA ASN A 77 -10.37 -8.84 7.33
C ASN A 77 -10.57 -8.69 8.84
N GLU A 78 -9.71 -7.91 9.52
CA GLU A 78 -9.78 -7.64 10.96
C GLU A 78 -10.66 -6.41 11.28
N ILE A 79 -10.78 -5.43 10.37
CA ILE A 79 -11.59 -4.21 10.60
C ILE A 79 -13.06 -4.54 10.88
N GLY A 80 -13.67 -5.45 10.11
CA GLY A 80 -15.06 -5.85 10.30
C GLY A 80 -15.35 -6.49 11.66
N PRO A 81 -14.59 -7.51 12.08
CA PRO A 81 -14.68 -8.07 13.42
C PRO A 81 -14.50 -7.05 14.55
N ILE A 82 -13.56 -6.11 14.42
CA ILE A 82 -13.35 -5.04 15.42
C ILE A 82 -14.55 -4.10 15.46
N PHE A 83 -15.08 -3.70 14.29
CA PHE A 83 -16.29 -2.91 14.19
C PHE A 83 -17.45 -3.56 14.95
N ARG A 84 -17.66 -4.88 14.75
CA ARG A 84 -18.67 -5.65 15.46
C ARG A 84 -18.46 -5.62 16.97
N GLU A 85 -17.22 -5.81 17.43
CA GLU A 85 -16.88 -5.78 18.86
C GLU A 85 -17.28 -4.44 19.49
N LEU A 86 -16.89 -3.33 18.85
CA LEU A 86 -17.22 -1.99 19.32
C LEU A 86 -18.72 -1.72 19.31
N ARG A 87 -19.41 -2.08 18.23
CA ARG A 87 -20.86 -1.94 18.11
C ARG A 87 -21.58 -2.70 19.23
N VAL A 88 -21.22 -3.97 19.44
CA VAL A 88 -21.83 -4.82 20.48
C VAL A 88 -21.54 -4.28 21.88
N ARG A 89 -20.32 -3.80 22.14
CA ARG A 89 -19.95 -3.16 23.43
C ARG A 89 -20.79 -1.92 23.71
N LYS A 90 -21.14 -1.15 22.68
CA LYS A 90 -21.99 0.05 22.81
C LYS A 90 -23.49 -0.27 22.80
N GLY A 91 -23.87 -1.56 22.70
CA GLY A 91 -25.28 -1.99 22.72
C GLY A 91 -26.06 -1.62 21.47
N ILE A 92 -25.38 -1.30 20.36
CA ILE A 92 -26.01 -0.80 19.14
C ILE A 92 -26.40 -1.99 18.24
N SER A 93 -27.64 -2.02 17.75
CA SER A 93 -28.10 -3.11 16.90
C SER A 93 -27.45 -3.04 15.51
N MET A 94 -27.41 -4.16 14.79
CA MET A 94 -26.91 -4.16 13.40
C MET A 94 -27.78 -3.28 12.48
N HIS A 95 -29.07 -3.18 12.78
CA HIS A 95 -30.00 -2.30 12.06
C HIS A 95 -29.64 -0.83 12.27
N ASP A 96 -29.39 -0.44 13.51
CA ASP A 96 -29.06 0.95 13.85
C ASP A 96 -27.64 1.32 13.39
N ALA A 97 -26.69 0.38 13.40
CA ALA A 97 -25.37 0.60 12.83
C ALA A 97 -25.38 0.71 11.31
N ALA A 98 -26.26 -0.03 10.63
CA ALA A 98 -26.42 0.05 9.19
C ALA A 98 -27.05 1.38 8.76
N ASN A 99 -28.11 1.83 9.45
CA ASN A 99 -28.81 3.10 9.23
C ASN A 99 -28.96 3.55 7.75
N GLY A 100 -29.25 2.61 6.85
CA GLY A 100 -29.35 2.89 5.40
C GLY A 100 -28.02 3.04 4.64
N VAL A 101 -26.87 3.16 5.33
CA VAL A 101 -25.51 3.21 4.76
C VAL A 101 -25.11 1.89 4.09
N ALA A 102 -25.57 0.77 4.65
CA ALA A 102 -25.32 -0.57 4.14
C ALA A 102 -26.54 -1.48 4.29
N SER A 103 -26.67 -2.50 3.44
CA SER A 103 -27.65 -3.55 3.69
C SER A 103 -27.25 -4.39 4.90
N LEU A 104 -28.23 -4.93 5.64
CA LEU A 104 -27.97 -5.82 6.77
C LEU A 104 -27.11 -7.02 6.36
N GLN A 105 -27.35 -7.57 5.16
CA GLN A 105 -26.56 -8.68 4.63
C GLN A 105 -25.10 -8.27 4.41
N PHE A 106 -24.86 -7.11 3.79
CA PHE A 106 -23.50 -6.60 3.57
C PHE A 106 -22.80 -6.33 4.90
N LEU A 107 -23.46 -5.64 5.85
CA LEU A 107 -22.89 -5.33 7.16
C LEU A 107 -22.55 -6.62 7.93
N SER A 108 -23.43 -7.62 7.86
CA SER A 108 -23.21 -8.93 8.47
C SER A 108 -21.99 -9.67 7.88
N GLN A 109 -21.82 -9.64 6.56
CA GLN A 109 -20.64 -10.21 5.89
C GLN A 109 -19.36 -9.44 6.23
N PHE A 110 -19.45 -8.11 6.27
CA PHE A 110 -18.33 -7.24 6.63
C PHE A 110 -17.87 -7.53 8.06
N GLU A 111 -18.79 -7.60 9.02
CA GLU A 111 -18.50 -7.93 10.43
C GLU A 111 -17.85 -9.30 10.65
N ARG A 112 -17.94 -10.21 9.66
CA ARG A 112 -17.26 -11.51 9.67
C ARG A 112 -15.93 -11.52 8.90
N GLY A 113 -15.54 -10.40 8.30
CA GLY A 113 -14.35 -10.31 7.44
C GLY A 113 -14.54 -10.96 6.07
N GLU A 114 -15.78 -11.19 5.63
CA GLU A 114 -16.10 -11.86 4.36
C GLU A 114 -16.21 -10.89 3.18
N THR A 115 -16.42 -9.61 3.45
CA THR A 115 -16.51 -8.57 2.43
C THR A 115 -15.62 -7.38 2.77
N ARG A 116 -15.08 -6.76 1.72
CA ARG A 116 -14.32 -5.52 1.83
C ARG A 116 -15.25 -4.33 1.94
N ILE A 117 -14.78 -3.29 2.60
CA ILE A 117 -15.49 -2.02 2.71
C ILE A 117 -14.59 -0.87 2.26
N GLY A 118 -15.19 0.10 1.55
CA GLY A 118 -14.51 1.35 1.23
C GLY A 118 -14.43 2.27 2.44
N PHE A 119 -13.45 3.17 2.44
CA PHE A 119 -13.20 4.11 3.54
C PHE A 119 -14.43 4.98 3.89
N ALA A 120 -15.10 5.56 2.89
CA ALA A 120 -16.25 6.45 3.12
C ALA A 120 -17.37 5.72 3.87
N ARG A 121 -17.77 4.54 3.36
CA ARG A 121 -18.79 3.71 4.00
C ARG A 121 -18.38 3.26 5.40
N LEU A 122 -17.10 2.90 5.61
CA LEU A 122 -16.61 2.57 6.94
C LEU A 122 -16.74 3.76 7.90
N SER A 123 -16.36 4.96 7.47
CA SER A 123 -16.47 6.18 8.28
C SER A 123 -17.91 6.43 8.73
N GLU A 124 -18.87 6.33 7.81
CA GLU A 124 -20.30 6.53 8.14
C GLU A 124 -20.84 5.46 9.10
N LEU A 125 -20.46 4.19 8.91
CA LEU A 125 -20.84 3.13 9.84
C LEU A 125 -20.25 3.36 11.25
N LEU A 126 -19.03 3.89 11.33
CA LEU A 126 -18.39 4.23 12.60
C LEU A 126 -19.10 5.38 13.31
N ASP A 127 -19.53 6.40 12.56
CA ASP A 127 -20.32 7.50 13.09
C ASP A 127 -21.66 7.01 13.65
N ASN A 128 -22.32 6.06 12.98
CA ASN A 128 -23.56 5.42 13.46
C ASN A 128 -23.37 4.68 14.80
N ILE A 129 -22.17 4.18 15.09
CA ILE A 129 -21.86 3.53 16.37
C ILE A 129 -21.15 4.46 17.36
N HIS A 130 -21.04 5.75 17.05
CA HIS A 130 -20.34 6.76 17.86
C HIS A 130 -18.91 6.35 18.20
N VAL A 131 -18.21 5.80 17.22
CA VAL A 131 -16.80 5.41 17.31
C VAL A 131 -16.04 6.26 16.32
N SER A 132 -14.96 6.89 16.75
CA SER A 132 -14.09 7.58 15.79
C SER A 132 -13.17 6.59 15.10
N MET A 133 -12.60 6.96 13.95
CA MET A 133 -11.60 6.14 13.29
C MET A 133 -10.39 5.87 14.21
N GLU A 134 -10.00 6.85 15.03
CA GLU A 134 -8.99 6.70 16.07
C GLU A 134 -9.38 5.63 17.10
N GLU A 135 -10.64 5.62 17.56
CA GLU A 135 -11.13 4.64 18.54
C GLU A 135 -11.18 3.24 17.94
N LEU A 136 -11.67 3.09 16.69
CA LEU A 136 -11.65 1.81 15.97
C LEU A 136 -10.23 1.22 15.94
N MET A 137 -9.25 2.06 15.67
CA MET A 137 -7.85 1.66 15.50
C MET A 137 -7.11 1.53 16.83
N ALA A 138 -7.58 2.20 17.89
CA ALA A 138 -7.06 2.04 19.24
C ALA A 138 -7.47 0.71 19.90
N VAL A 139 -8.48 0.00 19.37
CA VAL A 139 -8.84 -1.35 19.83
C VAL A 139 -7.70 -2.31 19.46
N ARG A 140 -6.74 -2.41 20.36
CA ARG A 140 -5.61 -3.32 20.27
C ARG A 140 -6.05 -4.74 20.60
N GLN A 141 -6.32 -5.49 19.54
CA GLN A 141 -5.64 -6.77 19.30
C GLN A 141 -5.16 -6.91 17.86
N LEU A 142 -4.75 -5.79 17.26
CA LEU A 142 -3.91 -5.78 16.05
C LEU A 142 -2.43 -5.98 16.43
N ASP A 143 -2.10 -7.04 17.17
CA ASP A 143 -0.70 -7.49 17.38
C ASP A 143 -0.05 -7.98 16.06
N THR A 144 -0.82 -8.01 14.97
CA THR A 144 -0.49 -8.52 13.63
C THR A 144 -0.38 -7.43 12.56
N THR A 145 -0.81 -6.19 12.83
CA THR A 145 -0.78 -5.11 11.83
C THR A 145 0.64 -4.61 11.61
N ASN A 146 1.14 -4.77 10.38
CA ASN A 146 2.40 -4.19 9.97
C ASN A 146 2.31 -2.66 10.06
N TRP A 147 3.24 -2.02 10.78
CA TRP A 147 3.31 -0.55 10.93
C TRP A 147 3.22 0.19 9.59
N LEU A 148 3.65 -0.45 8.50
CA LEU A 148 3.59 0.09 7.15
C LEU A 148 2.14 0.25 6.64
N ASP A 149 1.29 -0.72 6.93
CA ASP A 149 -0.11 -0.69 6.52
C ASP A 149 -0.85 0.37 7.34
N TRP A 150 -0.54 0.45 8.64
CA TRP A 150 -1.01 1.51 9.51
C TRP A 150 -0.59 2.90 9.04
N TRP A 151 0.67 3.02 8.60
CA TRP A 151 1.19 4.28 8.08
C TRP A 151 0.51 4.69 6.78
N ALA A 152 0.35 3.76 5.82
CA ALA A 152 -0.35 4.03 4.56
C ALA A 152 -1.81 4.44 4.80
N PHE A 153 -2.49 3.78 5.73
CA PHE A 153 -3.85 4.15 6.12
C PHE A 153 -3.91 5.56 6.72
N ALA A 154 -3.02 5.89 7.67
CA ALA A 154 -2.97 7.21 8.30
C ALA A 154 -2.66 8.32 7.28
N LEU A 155 -1.86 8.02 6.26
CA LEU A 155 -1.59 8.92 5.15
C LEU A 155 -2.82 9.16 4.27
N ASP A 156 -3.55 8.10 3.92
CA ASP A 156 -4.80 8.22 3.16
C ASP A 156 -5.88 8.98 3.95
N TYR A 157 -5.99 8.73 5.26
CA TYR A 157 -6.87 9.47 6.16
C TYR A 157 -6.54 10.97 6.16
N ALA A 158 -5.25 11.31 6.29
CA ALA A 158 -4.79 12.70 6.28
C ALA A 158 -5.09 13.39 4.95
N GLN A 159 -4.95 12.70 3.82
CA GLN A 159 -5.30 13.26 2.50
C GLN A 159 -6.81 13.47 2.32
N ARG A 160 -7.64 12.55 2.83
CA ARG A 160 -9.10 12.63 2.69
C ARG A 160 -9.72 13.69 3.59
N THR A 161 -9.19 13.85 4.80
CA THR A 161 -9.83 14.66 5.86
C THR A 161 -9.07 15.93 6.20
N GLY A 162 -7.81 16.07 5.76
CA GLY A 162 -6.89 17.10 6.20
C GLY A 162 -6.35 16.92 7.62
N LYS A 163 -6.84 15.93 8.38
CA LYS A 163 -6.47 15.70 9.79
C LYS A 163 -5.24 14.79 9.88
N THR A 164 -4.20 15.25 10.59
CA THR A 164 -2.91 14.52 10.73
C THR A 164 -2.77 13.77 12.06
N THR A 165 -3.83 13.69 12.85
CA THR A 165 -3.86 13.06 14.19
C THR A 165 -3.34 11.62 14.16
N LEU A 166 -3.80 10.82 13.19
CA LEU A 166 -3.37 9.43 13.05
C LEU A 166 -1.88 9.29 12.73
N LEU A 167 -1.29 10.23 11.98
CA LEU A 167 0.13 10.17 11.61
C LEU A 167 1.06 10.27 12.84
N GLN A 168 0.60 10.91 13.92
CA GLN A 168 1.35 11.03 15.17
C GLN A 168 1.31 9.75 16.00
N GLN A 169 0.33 8.89 15.76
CA GLN A 169 0.10 7.63 16.49
C GLN A 169 0.81 6.43 15.83
N VAL A 170 1.36 6.59 14.63
CA VAL A 170 2.07 5.52 13.93
C VAL A 170 3.41 5.24 14.63
N GLU A 171 3.54 4.06 15.24
CA GLU A 171 4.81 3.53 15.74
C GLU A 171 5.60 2.92 14.58
N TYR A 172 6.85 3.36 14.36
CA TYR A 172 7.70 2.88 13.26
C TYR A 172 9.12 2.56 13.73
N PRO A 173 9.85 1.65 13.05
CA PRO A 173 11.23 1.32 13.40
C PRO A 173 12.14 2.56 13.38
N PRO A 174 13.03 2.76 14.38
CA PRO A 174 13.87 3.96 14.49
C PRO A 174 14.70 4.26 13.24
N ARG A 175 15.15 3.23 12.52
CA ARG A 175 15.92 3.37 11.27
C ARG A 175 15.18 4.12 10.15
N PHE A 176 13.85 4.19 10.20
CA PHE A 176 13.02 4.89 9.22
C PHE A 176 12.55 6.27 9.71
N ALA A 177 12.89 6.68 10.93
CA ALA A 177 12.32 7.87 11.57
C ALA A 177 12.53 9.16 10.76
N THR A 178 13.69 9.33 10.12
CA THR A 178 13.94 10.52 9.28
C THR A 178 12.98 10.59 8.10
N VAL A 179 12.77 9.46 7.41
CA VAL A 179 11.92 9.39 6.22
C VAL A 179 10.45 9.51 6.58
N VAL A 180 10.01 8.78 7.61
CA VAL A 180 8.61 8.78 8.05
C VAL A 180 8.20 10.17 8.55
N ARG A 181 9.01 10.81 9.41
CA ARG A 181 8.71 12.16 9.90
C ARG A 181 8.67 13.20 8.78
N ALA A 182 9.56 13.09 7.80
CA ALA A 182 9.57 13.98 6.65
C ALA A 182 8.25 13.87 5.85
N ILE A 183 7.82 12.64 5.57
CA ILE A 183 6.56 12.38 4.83
C ILE A 183 5.34 12.79 5.65
N ASN A 184 5.27 12.46 6.93
CA ASN A 184 4.14 12.85 7.79
C ASN A 184 3.95 14.37 7.82
N ARG A 185 5.07 15.12 7.83
CA ARG A 185 5.04 16.59 7.79
C ARG A 185 4.54 17.13 6.45
N THR A 186 4.82 16.44 5.35
CA THR A 186 4.46 16.91 4.00
C THR A 186 3.18 16.29 3.46
N ALA A 187 2.53 15.37 4.18
CA ALA A 187 1.43 14.55 3.66
C ALA A 187 0.22 15.37 3.18
N GLY A 188 -0.06 16.51 3.83
CA GLY A 188 -1.14 17.43 3.46
C GLY A 188 -0.70 18.59 2.56
N LEU A 189 0.54 18.60 2.06
CA LEU A 189 1.06 19.68 1.24
C LEU A 189 0.94 19.34 -0.26
N GLY A 190 0.74 20.38 -1.08
CA GLY A 190 0.85 20.29 -2.53
C GLY A 190 2.28 20.01 -3.00
N PRO A 191 2.48 19.67 -4.29
CA PRO A 191 3.80 19.30 -4.82
C PRO A 191 4.86 20.39 -4.62
N GLY A 192 4.56 21.65 -4.94
CA GLY A 192 5.47 22.77 -4.79
C GLY A 192 5.86 23.01 -3.32
N ALA A 193 4.88 23.02 -2.42
CA ALA A 193 5.10 23.15 -0.98
C ALA A 193 5.92 21.99 -0.41
N THR A 194 5.64 20.75 -0.82
CA THR A 194 6.41 19.55 -0.42
C THR A 194 7.88 19.69 -0.79
N ARG A 195 8.19 20.11 -2.02
CA ARG A 195 9.58 20.28 -2.49
C ARG A 195 10.36 21.29 -1.64
N ARG A 196 9.71 22.39 -1.21
CA ARG A 196 10.31 23.45 -0.38
C ARG A 196 10.51 23.02 1.08
N ASN A 197 9.58 22.23 1.62
CA ASN A 197 9.58 21.85 3.03
C ASN A 197 10.44 20.62 3.38
N LEU A 198 11.04 19.97 2.39
CA LEU A 198 12.01 18.88 2.61
C LEU A 198 13.44 19.43 2.71
N THR A 199 14.12 19.11 3.82
CA THR A 199 15.52 19.48 4.06
C THR A 199 16.47 18.74 3.11
N ARG A 200 17.71 19.24 2.98
CA ARG A 200 18.75 18.59 2.18
C ARG A 200 19.04 17.17 2.67
N LEU A 201 19.13 16.99 3.99
CA LEU A 201 19.40 15.68 4.61
C LEU A 201 18.26 14.68 4.34
N GLU A 202 17.01 15.11 4.47
CA GLU A 202 15.84 14.26 4.18
C GLU A 202 15.81 13.86 2.71
N LYS A 203 16.05 14.79 1.78
CA LYS A 203 16.14 14.50 0.34
C LYS A 203 17.20 13.44 0.02
N VAL A 204 18.39 13.57 0.61
CA VAL A 204 19.48 12.58 0.43
C VAL A 204 19.08 11.22 1.01
N THR A 205 18.45 11.21 2.19
CA THR A 205 18.03 9.97 2.85
C THR A 205 16.94 9.25 2.05
N LEU A 206 15.96 9.99 1.52
CA LEU A 206 14.90 9.49 0.65
C LEU A 206 15.48 8.87 -0.63
N VAL A 207 16.35 9.60 -1.33
CA VAL A 207 17.02 9.12 -2.55
C VAL A 207 17.80 7.83 -2.27
N ASN A 208 18.61 7.79 -1.21
CA ASN A 208 19.37 6.60 -0.85
C ASN A 208 18.47 5.41 -0.53
N THR A 209 17.35 5.64 0.17
CA THR A 209 16.40 4.59 0.55
C THR A 209 15.72 4.00 -0.70
N ILE A 210 15.26 4.86 -1.62
CA ILE A 210 14.57 4.42 -2.83
C ILE A 210 15.55 3.68 -3.77
N THR A 211 16.72 4.27 -4.04
CA THR A 211 17.69 3.72 -5.00
C THR A 211 18.33 2.41 -4.55
N ARG A 212 18.46 2.17 -3.24
CA ARG A 212 18.97 0.89 -2.71
C ARG A 212 17.92 -0.21 -2.64
N SER A 213 16.65 0.12 -2.86
CA SER A 213 15.56 -0.84 -2.78
C SER A 213 15.55 -1.76 -3.99
N LYS A 214 15.68 -3.08 -3.76
CA LYS A 214 15.66 -4.10 -4.82
C LYS A 214 14.27 -4.33 -5.43
N ARG A 215 13.22 -4.02 -4.68
CA ARG A 215 11.81 -4.20 -5.07
C ARG A 215 11.03 -2.99 -4.62
N TYR A 216 10.12 -2.50 -5.46
CA TYR A 216 9.31 -1.34 -5.11
C TYR A 216 7.98 -1.83 -4.58
N GLY A 217 8.01 -2.15 -3.29
CA GLY A 217 6.83 -2.53 -2.53
C GLY A 217 6.09 -1.30 -1.97
N VAL A 218 5.00 -1.53 -1.24
CA VAL A 218 4.21 -0.54 -0.48
C VAL A 218 5.06 0.58 0.14
N PHE A 219 6.12 0.25 0.87
CA PHE A 219 7.00 1.25 1.50
C PHE A 219 7.64 2.20 0.50
N VAL A 220 8.27 1.67 -0.55
CA VAL A 220 8.95 2.47 -1.57
C VAL A 220 7.94 3.29 -2.37
N ASN A 221 6.76 2.72 -2.64
CA ASN A 221 5.67 3.41 -3.31
C ASN A 221 5.21 4.62 -2.50
N ILE A 222 5.00 4.50 -1.17
CA ILE A 222 4.71 5.64 -0.30
C ILE A 222 5.80 6.71 -0.41
N LEU A 223 7.08 6.31 -0.36
CA LEU A 223 8.18 7.28 -0.47
C LEU A 223 8.10 8.06 -1.77
N ILE A 224 7.84 7.38 -2.88
CA ILE A 224 7.72 8.00 -4.20
C ILE A 224 6.48 8.89 -4.27
N SER A 225 5.31 8.39 -3.86
CA SER A 225 4.04 9.11 -3.87
C SER A 225 4.13 10.48 -3.21
N TYR A 226 4.84 10.57 -2.08
CA TYR A 226 4.95 11.81 -1.32
C TYR A 226 6.18 12.64 -1.63
N THR A 227 7.15 12.14 -2.39
CA THR A 227 8.44 12.86 -2.56
C THR A 227 8.93 13.00 -3.99
N ALA A 228 8.21 12.45 -4.98
CA ALA A 228 8.59 12.48 -6.39
C ALA A 228 9.04 13.87 -6.88
N ILE A 229 8.31 14.92 -6.49
CA ILE A 229 8.57 16.32 -6.85
C ILE A 229 9.92 16.85 -6.34
N ALA A 230 10.44 16.28 -5.26
CA ALA A 230 11.72 16.63 -4.66
C ALA A 230 12.88 15.76 -5.17
N LEU A 231 12.61 14.69 -5.91
CA LEU A 231 13.64 13.79 -6.41
C LEU A 231 14.36 14.37 -7.64
N PRO A 232 15.69 14.18 -7.76
CA PRO A 232 16.44 14.54 -8.97
C PRO A 232 15.92 13.82 -10.21
N ALA A 233 16.03 14.44 -11.38
CA ALA A 233 15.54 13.88 -12.64
C ALA A 233 16.14 12.50 -12.97
N ALA A 234 17.43 12.28 -12.66
CA ALA A 234 18.09 10.99 -12.85
C ALA A 234 17.47 9.88 -11.98
N VAL A 235 17.12 10.21 -10.73
CA VAL A 235 16.48 9.28 -9.80
C VAL A 235 15.07 8.94 -10.27
N ARG A 236 14.27 9.93 -10.70
CA ARG A 236 12.93 9.68 -11.25
C ARG A 236 12.98 8.78 -12.49
N ARG A 237 13.96 8.98 -13.39
CA ARG A 237 14.15 8.10 -14.56
C ARG A 237 14.46 6.67 -14.13
N HIS A 238 15.39 6.48 -13.19
CA HIS A 238 15.70 5.16 -12.66
C HIS A 238 14.48 4.46 -12.05
N ILE A 239 13.70 5.19 -11.25
CA ILE A 239 12.46 4.70 -10.64
C ILE A 239 11.47 4.23 -11.70
N LEU A 240 11.22 5.06 -12.72
CA LEU A 240 10.30 4.73 -13.81
C LEU A 240 10.75 3.47 -14.55
N THR A 241 12.04 3.35 -14.88
CA THR A 241 12.57 2.14 -15.50
C THR A 241 12.35 0.91 -14.61
N ALA A 242 12.62 1.02 -13.32
CA ALA A 242 12.44 -0.08 -12.38
C ALA A 242 10.95 -0.50 -12.26
N MET A 243 10.02 0.44 -12.15
CA MET A 243 8.58 0.16 -12.08
C MET A 243 8.03 -0.41 -13.39
N MET A 244 8.53 0.05 -14.54
CA MET A 244 8.12 -0.48 -15.84
C MET A 244 8.53 -1.95 -16.04
N GLN A 245 9.67 -2.35 -15.47
CA GLN A 245 10.18 -3.72 -15.57
C GLN A 245 9.55 -4.68 -14.56
N GLN A 246 8.83 -4.19 -13.56
CA GLN A 246 8.19 -5.04 -12.55
C GLN A 246 6.98 -5.76 -13.16
N THR A 247 6.85 -7.04 -12.83
CA THR A 247 5.75 -7.90 -13.26
C THR A 247 4.55 -7.85 -12.33
N TRP A 248 4.70 -7.26 -11.13
CA TRP A 248 3.64 -7.11 -10.13
C TRP A 248 3.47 -5.63 -9.77
N TRP A 249 2.22 -5.22 -9.53
CA TRP A 249 1.87 -3.93 -8.96
C TRP A 249 1.25 -4.16 -7.59
N ASP A 250 1.66 -3.37 -6.60
CA ASP A 250 0.93 -3.32 -5.34
C ASP A 250 -0.36 -2.55 -5.58
N GLU A 251 -1.48 -3.27 -5.56
CA GLU A 251 -2.81 -2.75 -5.91
C GLU A 251 -3.73 -2.68 -4.69
N VAL A 252 -3.17 -2.63 -3.49
CA VAL A 252 -3.90 -2.67 -2.23
C VAL A 252 -4.80 -1.41 -2.08
N PRO A 253 -6.10 -1.44 -2.44
CA PRO A 253 -6.85 -0.21 -2.74
C PRO A 253 -7.18 0.61 -1.49
N TYR A 254 -7.21 -0.02 -0.31
CA TYR A 254 -7.38 0.62 0.98
C TYR A 254 -6.11 1.30 1.50
N LEU A 255 -4.96 1.04 0.85
CA LEU A 255 -3.66 1.67 1.11
C LEU A 255 -3.20 2.43 -0.14
N ARG A 256 -4.04 3.34 -0.66
CA ARG A 256 -3.80 4.05 -1.92
C ARG A 256 -2.42 4.68 -1.95
N ALA A 257 -2.01 5.35 -0.88
CA ALA A 257 -0.68 5.93 -0.71
C ALA A 257 0.49 4.98 -1.08
N GLY A 258 0.32 3.68 -0.83
CA GLY A 258 1.32 2.64 -1.07
C GLY A 258 1.15 1.85 -2.37
N THR A 259 0.16 2.19 -3.20
CA THR A 259 -0.02 1.50 -4.47
C THR A 259 1.03 1.91 -5.50
N THR A 260 1.36 0.99 -6.41
CA THR A 260 2.24 1.30 -7.55
C THR A 260 1.59 2.34 -8.47
N TYR A 261 0.26 2.29 -8.60
CA TYR A 261 -0.53 3.30 -9.31
C TYR A 261 -0.23 4.71 -8.77
N THR A 262 -0.40 4.95 -7.47
CA THR A 262 -0.25 6.29 -6.87
C THR A 262 1.19 6.79 -6.98
N ALA A 263 2.18 5.90 -6.87
CA ALA A 263 3.56 6.26 -7.05
C ALA A 263 3.87 6.66 -8.51
N MET A 264 3.33 5.94 -9.50
CA MET A 264 3.45 6.30 -10.91
C MET A 264 2.69 7.58 -11.27
N TRP A 265 1.50 7.76 -10.70
CA TRP A 265 0.70 8.98 -10.82
C TRP A 265 1.49 10.19 -10.33
N SER A 266 2.12 10.09 -9.15
CA SER A 266 2.93 11.16 -8.55
C SER A 266 4.19 11.49 -9.36
N LEU A 267 4.78 10.48 -10.03
CA LEU A 267 5.87 10.68 -10.98
C LEU A 267 5.38 11.42 -12.23
N ALA A 268 4.21 11.08 -12.75
CA ALA A 268 3.61 11.77 -13.90
C ALA A 268 3.31 13.24 -13.57
N GLU A 269 2.63 13.51 -12.45
CA GLU A 269 2.35 14.86 -11.93
C GLU A 269 3.66 15.66 -11.82
N THR A 270 4.70 15.04 -11.25
CA THR A 270 6.02 15.68 -11.15
C THR A 270 6.59 16.07 -12.52
N GLU A 271 6.44 15.24 -13.55
CA GLU A 271 6.91 15.60 -14.89
C GLU A 271 6.09 16.73 -15.52
N VAL A 272 4.79 16.85 -15.20
CA VAL A 272 3.97 18.03 -15.56
C VAL A 272 4.56 19.29 -14.92
N TYR A 273 4.86 19.25 -13.61
CA TYR A 273 5.46 20.36 -12.87
C TYR A 273 6.84 20.79 -13.39
N MET A 274 7.52 19.93 -14.14
CA MET A 274 8.85 20.15 -14.72
C MET A 274 8.77 20.53 -16.21
N GLY A 275 7.57 20.68 -16.79
CA GLY A 275 7.37 20.99 -18.21
C GLY A 275 7.55 19.81 -19.15
N ASN A 276 7.72 18.59 -18.64
CA ASN A 276 8.01 17.39 -19.43
C ASN A 276 6.72 16.66 -19.84
N TYR A 277 5.83 17.35 -20.54
CA TYR A 277 4.46 16.87 -20.83
C TYR A 277 4.41 15.58 -21.64
N ILE A 278 5.33 15.39 -22.59
CA ILE A 278 5.43 14.16 -23.38
C ILE A 278 5.71 12.97 -22.47
N LYS A 279 6.65 13.13 -21.53
CA LYS A 279 7.01 12.09 -20.57
C LYS A 279 5.88 11.81 -19.59
N ALA A 280 5.18 12.85 -19.11
CA ALA A 280 3.98 12.68 -18.29
C ALA A 280 2.91 11.85 -19.02
N GLY A 281 2.62 12.18 -20.28
CA GLY A 281 1.67 11.43 -21.12
C GLY A 281 2.09 9.96 -21.36
N GLN A 282 3.38 9.70 -21.55
CA GLN A 282 3.90 8.33 -21.64
C GLN A 282 3.65 7.54 -20.36
N ILE A 283 3.90 8.13 -19.19
CA ILE A 283 3.63 7.47 -17.89
C ILE A 283 2.13 7.19 -17.77
N VAL A 284 1.27 8.17 -18.07
CA VAL A 284 -0.20 8.01 -18.05
C VAL A 284 -0.67 6.86 -18.94
N SER A 285 -0.17 6.77 -20.17
CA SER A 285 -0.51 5.66 -21.09
C SER A 285 -0.17 4.30 -20.49
N ARG A 286 0.98 4.18 -19.82
CA ARG A 286 1.41 2.92 -19.18
C ARG A 286 0.56 2.55 -17.98
N ILE A 287 0.11 3.52 -17.21
CA ILE A 287 -0.85 3.26 -16.12
C ILE A 287 -2.14 2.73 -16.73
N ARG A 288 -2.66 3.40 -17.77
CA ARG A 288 -3.91 3.02 -18.44
C ARG A 288 -3.91 1.61 -19.01
N GLU A 289 -2.79 1.15 -19.58
CA GLU A 289 -2.63 -0.22 -20.11
C GLU A 289 -2.89 -1.31 -19.06
N ARG A 290 -2.79 -0.99 -17.76
CA ARG A 290 -2.99 -1.95 -16.66
C ARG A 290 -4.33 -1.82 -15.95
N LEU A 291 -5.08 -0.74 -16.16
CA LEU A 291 -6.34 -0.53 -15.45
C LEU A 291 -7.45 -1.46 -15.98
N ALA A 292 -8.05 -2.23 -15.08
CA ALA A 292 -9.28 -2.95 -15.34
C ALA A 292 -10.46 -1.97 -15.51
N PRO A 293 -11.58 -2.41 -16.12
CA PRO A 293 -12.79 -1.60 -16.20
C PRO A 293 -13.35 -1.18 -14.83
N SER A 294 -13.08 -1.98 -13.78
CA SER A 294 -13.52 -1.75 -12.40
C SER A 294 -12.77 -0.65 -11.64
N ASP A 295 -11.61 -0.20 -12.14
CA ASP A 295 -10.69 0.70 -11.42
C ASP A 295 -11.10 2.16 -11.58
N LEU A 296 -12.30 2.48 -11.09
CA LEU A 296 -12.98 3.74 -11.38
C LEU A 296 -12.21 4.97 -10.89
N PHE A 297 -11.72 4.94 -9.65
CA PHE A 297 -11.02 6.08 -9.07
C PHE A 297 -9.65 6.31 -9.70
N GLU A 298 -8.96 5.24 -10.09
CA GLU A 298 -7.68 5.27 -10.78
C GLU A 298 -7.86 5.81 -12.21
N ARG A 299 -8.99 5.54 -12.85
CA ARG A 299 -9.38 6.18 -14.11
C ARG A 299 -9.64 7.67 -13.94
N LEU A 300 -10.39 8.06 -12.89
CA LEU A 300 -10.61 9.47 -12.58
C LEU A 300 -9.30 10.21 -12.28
N GLY A 301 -8.37 9.57 -11.57
CA GLY A 301 -7.04 10.11 -11.32
C GLY A 301 -6.22 10.29 -12.61
N ILE A 302 -6.34 9.39 -13.59
CA ILE A 302 -5.71 9.57 -14.91
C ILE A 302 -6.34 10.76 -15.66
N MET A 303 -7.66 10.87 -15.67
CA MET A 303 -8.35 12.01 -16.30
C MET A 303 -7.90 13.34 -15.68
N ALA A 304 -7.69 13.37 -14.36
CA ALA A 304 -7.16 14.54 -13.66
C ALA A 304 -5.76 14.92 -14.17
N LEU A 305 -4.84 13.96 -14.30
CA LEU A 305 -3.50 14.21 -14.88
C LEU A 305 -3.58 14.69 -16.33
N GLU A 306 -4.49 14.15 -17.14
CA GLU A 306 -4.67 14.61 -18.52
C GLU A 306 -5.18 16.04 -18.57
N ALA A 307 -6.11 16.41 -17.69
CA ALA A 307 -6.58 17.78 -17.53
C ALA A 307 -5.44 18.72 -17.08
N GLU A 308 -4.59 18.29 -16.15
CA GLU A 308 -3.40 19.04 -15.72
C GLU A 308 -2.39 19.23 -16.87
N ILE A 309 -2.15 18.20 -17.69
CA ILE A 309 -1.30 18.30 -18.87
C ILE A 309 -1.90 19.29 -19.89
N MET A 310 -3.22 19.26 -20.11
CA MET A 310 -3.89 20.22 -21.00
C MET A 310 -3.75 21.66 -20.47
N PHE A 311 -4.00 21.85 -19.18
CA PHE A 311 -3.90 23.14 -18.50
C PHE A 311 -2.48 23.70 -18.58
N ALA A 312 -1.47 22.90 -18.23
CA ALA A 312 -0.06 23.29 -18.28
C ALA A 312 0.46 23.55 -19.70
N ARG A 313 -0.25 23.12 -20.74
CA ARG A 313 0.04 23.41 -22.15
C ARG A 313 -0.72 24.64 -22.68
N GLY A 314 -1.47 25.33 -21.82
CA GLY A 314 -2.28 26.50 -22.20
C GLY A 314 -3.65 26.16 -22.80
N ASN A 315 -4.05 24.89 -22.86
CA ASN A 315 -5.39 24.49 -23.31
C ASN A 315 -6.38 24.48 -22.14
N THR A 316 -6.61 25.67 -21.55
CA THR A 316 -7.40 25.87 -20.34
C THR A 316 -8.85 25.44 -20.52
N LEU A 317 -9.48 25.79 -21.65
CA LEU A 317 -10.88 25.44 -21.92
C LEU A 317 -11.12 23.93 -21.94
N SER A 318 -10.23 23.17 -22.61
CA SER A 318 -10.37 21.71 -22.66
C SER A 318 -10.11 21.09 -21.30
N ALA A 319 -9.14 21.61 -20.55
CA ALA A 319 -8.86 21.17 -19.18
C ALA A 319 -10.09 21.39 -18.27
N GLU A 320 -10.77 22.54 -18.36
CA GLU A 320 -11.97 22.85 -17.58
C GLU A 320 -13.16 21.95 -17.94
N VAL A 321 -13.33 21.61 -19.22
CA VAL A 321 -14.34 20.63 -19.64
C VAL A 321 -14.07 19.28 -18.98
N GLU A 322 -12.82 18.83 -18.99
CA GLU A 322 -12.45 17.54 -18.38
C GLU A 322 -12.61 17.57 -16.86
N ARG A 323 -12.22 18.67 -16.20
CA ARG A 323 -12.45 18.90 -14.77
C ARG A 323 -13.93 18.76 -14.41
N ARG A 324 -14.83 19.37 -15.19
CA ARG A 324 -16.27 19.27 -14.95
C ARG A 324 -16.79 17.84 -15.07
N LYS A 325 -16.29 17.04 -16.01
CA LYS A 325 -16.64 15.62 -16.13
C LYS A 325 -16.22 14.85 -14.88
N ILE A 326 -14.98 15.02 -14.43
CA ILE A 326 -14.43 14.34 -13.24
C ILE A 326 -15.29 14.66 -12.01
N MET A 327 -15.57 15.95 -11.77
CA MET A 327 -16.40 16.39 -10.65
C MET A 327 -17.82 15.84 -10.74
N GLY A 328 -18.43 15.83 -11.93
CA GLY A 328 -19.75 15.24 -12.15
C GLY A 328 -19.78 13.74 -11.88
N THR A 329 -18.74 13.00 -12.28
CA THR A 329 -18.63 11.57 -11.97
C THR A 329 -18.44 11.32 -10.49
N LEU A 330 -17.56 12.05 -9.81
CA LEU A 330 -17.35 11.90 -8.37
C LEU A 330 -18.62 12.21 -7.57
N ALA A 331 -19.37 13.26 -7.95
CA ALA A 331 -20.64 13.58 -7.32
C ALA A 331 -21.68 12.46 -7.49
N ALA A 332 -21.69 11.78 -8.64
CA ALA A 332 -22.59 10.64 -8.88
C ALA A 332 -22.21 9.38 -8.09
N LEU A 333 -20.99 9.29 -7.57
CA LEU A 333 -20.53 8.15 -6.75
C LEU A 333 -20.87 8.31 -5.26
N ASP A 334 -21.42 9.46 -4.87
CA ASP A 334 -21.83 9.77 -3.49
C ASP A 334 -20.73 9.61 -2.43
N ASP A 335 -19.45 9.72 -2.84
CA ASP A 335 -18.30 9.72 -1.93
C ASP A 335 -17.83 11.17 -1.72
N GLN A 336 -18.48 11.87 -0.80
CA GLN A 336 -18.19 13.28 -0.49
C GLN A 336 -16.74 13.51 -0.03
N GLY A 337 -16.12 12.49 0.59
CA GLY A 337 -14.72 12.54 0.99
C GLY A 337 -13.78 12.56 -0.20
N GLU A 338 -14.02 11.70 -1.20
CA GLU A 338 -13.27 11.71 -2.46
C GLU A 338 -13.54 12.96 -3.29
N VAL A 339 -14.78 13.44 -3.37
CA VAL A 339 -15.12 14.72 -4.03
C VAL A 339 -14.29 15.86 -3.41
N SER A 340 -14.32 15.99 -2.09
CA SER A 340 -13.60 17.05 -1.38
C SER A 340 -12.09 16.95 -1.57
N ARG A 341 -11.54 15.71 -1.47
CA ARG A 341 -10.11 15.45 -1.70
C ARG A 341 -9.67 15.84 -3.10
N TYR A 342 -10.40 15.41 -4.13
CA TYR A 342 -10.08 15.72 -5.51
C TYR A 342 -10.23 17.21 -5.81
N ALA A 343 -11.30 17.84 -5.35
CA ALA A 343 -11.52 19.28 -5.54
C ALA A 343 -10.37 20.11 -4.95
N HIS A 344 -10.02 19.83 -3.68
CA HIS A 344 -8.94 20.53 -2.99
C HIS A 344 -7.59 20.33 -3.69
N ARG A 345 -7.26 19.09 -4.07
CA ARG A 345 -6.02 18.78 -4.79
C ARG A 345 -5.94 19.52 -6.13
N LEU A 346 -7.02 19.50 -6.92
CA LEU A 346 -7.07 20.16 -8.22
C LEU A 346 -6.91 21.67 -8.11
N GLU A 347 -7.60 22.31 -7.16
CA GLU A 347 -7.47 23.75 -6.91
C GLU A 347 -6.02 24.12 -6.58
N GLN A 348 -5.40 23.35 -5.68
CA GLN A 348 -4.00 23.57 -5.31
C GLN A 348 -3.04 23.39 -6.50
N VAL A 349 -3.18 22.29 -7.25
CA VAL A 349 -2.28 21.99 -8.36
C VAL A 349 -2.41 23.02 -9.49
N TRP A 350 -3.64 23.39 -9.85
CA TRP A 350 -3.87 24.35 -10.94
C TRP A 350 -3.42 25.75 -10.56
N HIS A 351 -3.59 26.16 -9.30
CA HIS A 351 -3.01 27.41 -8.80
C HIS A 351 -1.47 27.39 -8.94
N GLU A 352 -0.81 26.34 -8.45
CA GLU A 352 0.66 26.20 -8.54
C GLU A 352 1.18 26.09 -9.98
N LEU A 353 0.41 25.52 -10.91
CA LEU A 353 0.76 25.47 -12.34
C LEU A 353 0.50 26.80 -13.03
N GLY A 354 -0.57 27.52 -12.67
CA GLY A 354 -0.93 28.82 -13.22
C GLY A 354 0.06 29.92 -12.85
N GLU A 355 0.66 29.87 -11.65
CA GLU A 355 1.76 30.77 -11.26
C GLU A 355 3.04 30.58 -12.09
N LYS A 356 3.18 29.44 -12.79
CA LYS A 356 4.36 29.10 -13.62
C LYS A 356 4.18 29.37 -15.12
N LEU A 357 2.93 29.58 -15.57
CA LEU A 357 2.59 29.98 -16.93
C LEU A 357 2.69 31.50 -17.04
#